data_AF-A0A1Y2U6N8-F1
#
_entry.id   AF-A0A1Y2U6N8-F1
#
_cell.length_a   1.000
_cell.length_b   1.000
_cell.length_c   1.000
_cell.angle_alpha   90.00
_cell.angle_beta   90.00
_cell.angle_gamma   90.00
#
_symmetry.space_group_name_H-M   'P 1'
#
loop_
_entity.id
_entity.type
_entity.pdbx_description
1 polymer ?
#
loop_
_entity_poly.entity_id
_entity_poly.type
_entity_poly.pdbx_seq_one_letter_code
_entity_poly.pdbx_strand_id
1 'polypeptide(L)'
;MAQFQELERAACDVIENVKHIQDLRHTRLSVIGGLALWHYLPEYRSTDNVNFITNISTSPSSLKKRLLERPGSPFFQRSQALFYKGQNGQEIRIDISPEWLVSSAYS
;
A
#
# COMPACT_ATOMS: atom_id res chain seq x y z
N MET A 1 -17.77 0.32 2.69
CA MET A 1 -16.49 1.00 2.46
C MET A 1 -15.67 0.90 3.74
N ALA A 2 -14.35 0.75 3.63
CA ALA A 2 -13.48 0.68 4.80
C ALA A 2 -13.46 2.04 5.53
N GLN A 3 -13.39 2.01 6.86
CA GLN A 3 -13.22 3.23 7.66
C GLN A 3 -11.76 3.69 7.66
N PHE A 4 -11.50 4.95 8.01
CA PHE A 4 -10.14 5.51 8.08
C PHE A 4 -9.19 4.61 8.89
N GLN A 5 -9.61 4.17 10.07
CA GLN A 5 -8.80 3.30 10.95
C GLN A 5 -8.45 1.96 10.28
N GLU A 6 -9.33 1.42 9.44
CA GLU A 6 -9.09 0.18 8.73
C GLU A 6 -8.07 0.37 7.60
N LEU A 7 -8.12 1.51 6.91
CA LEU A 7 -7.12 1.87 5.90
C LEU A 7 -5.76 2.20 6.51
N GLU A 8 -5.75 2.90 7.64
CA GLU A 8 -4.53 3.19 8.42
C GLU A 8 -3.88 1.89 8.92
N ARG A 9 -4.68 0.97 9.47
CA ARG A 9 -4.21 -0.35 9.88
C ARG A 9 -3.66 -1.13 8.69
N ALA A 10 -4.36 -1.16 7.56
CA ALA A 10 -3.89 -1.82 6.35
C ALA A 10 -2.55 -1.22 5.86
N ALA A 11 -2.38 0.10 5.95
CA ALA A 11 -1.13 0.75 5.59
C ALA A 11 0.03 0.32 6.50
N CYS A 12 -0.19 0.31 7.81
CA CYS A 12 0.78 -0.18 8.79
C CYS A 12 1.14 -1.64 8.53
N ASP A 13 0.14 -2.50 8.32
CA ASP A 13 0.35 -3.92 8.08
C ASP A 13 1.16 -4.13 6.78
N VAL A 14 0.89 -3.39 5.69
CA VAL A 14 1.69 -3.47 4.46
C VAL A 14 3.17 -3.14 4.76
N ILE A 15 3.44 -2.05 5.48
CA ILE A 15 4.81 -1.65 5.82
C ILE A 15 5.50 -2.72 6.66
N GLU A 16 4.83 -3.26 7.67
CA GLU A 16 5.37 -4.34 8.51
C GLU A 16 5.64 -5.60 7.67
N ASN A 17 4.71 -6.00 6.81
CA ASN A 17 4.86 -7.18 5.97
C ASN A 17 6.06 -7.07 5.01
N VAL A 18 6.28 -5.90 4.41
CA VAL A 18 7.45 -5.64 3.55
C VAL A 18 8.75 -5.72 4.36
N LYS A 19 8.80 -5.11 5.55
CA LYS A 19 10.00 -5.15 6.42
C LYS A 19 10.39 -6.57 6.86
N HIS A 20 9.42 -7.47 7.01
CA HIS A 20 9.68 -8.85 7.41
C HIS A 20 10.20 -9.74 6.26
N ILE A 21 10.03 -9.35 5.00
CA ILE A 21 10.56 -10.08 3.85
C ILE A 21 12.04 -9.71 3.70
N GLN A 22 12.94 -10.69 3.84
CA GLN A 22 14.39 -10.44 3.85
C GLN A 22 14.87 -9.64 2.63
N ASP A 23 14.43 -10.04 1.44
CA ASP A 23 14.77 -9.38 0.16
C ASP A 23 14.30 -7.91 0.07
N LEU A 24 13.34 -7.49 0.91
CA LEU A 24 12.71 -6.17 0.87
C LEU A 24 13.04 -5.29 2.07
N ARG A 25 13.96 -5.71 2.95
CA ARG A 25 14.29 -4.96 4.18
C ARG A 25 14.73 -3.51 3.95
N HIS A 26 15.31 -3.22 2.79
CA HIS A 26 15.77 -1.88 2.42
C HIS A 26 14.72 -1.08 1.64
N THR A 27 13.57 -1.66 1.34
CA THR A 27 12.47 -0.96 0.70
C THR A 27 11.94 0.11 1.64
N ARG A 28 11.80 1.33 1.11
CA ARG A 28 11.05 2.41 1.77
C ARG A 28 9.66 2.49 1.16
N LEU A 29 8.67 2.71 2.01
CA LEU A 29 7.28 2.95 1.62
C LEU A 29 6.77 4.21 2.30
N SER A 30 6.19 5.10 1.52
CA SER A 30 5.53 6.31 2.01
C SER A 30 4.06 6.27 1.61
N VAL A 31 3.15 6.49 2.55
CA VAL A 31 1.70 6.61 2.27
C VAL A 31 1.45 7.96 1.59
N ILE A 32 0.72 7.94 0.47
CA ILE A 32 0.40 9.15 -0.31
C ILE A 32 -1.09 9.19 -0.69
N GLY A 33 -1.49 10.33 -1.27
CA GLY A 33 -2.81 10.47 -1.90
C GLY A 33 -3.95 10.54 -0.88
N GLY A 34 -5.04 9.83 -1.18
CA GLY A 34 -6.31 9.92 -0.45
C GLY A 34 -6.18 9.68 1.06
N LEU A 35 -5.50 8.61 1.47
CA LEU A 35 -5.37 8.26 2.90
C LEU A 35 -4.54 9.28 3.67
N ALA A 36 -3.43 9.74 3.08
CA ALA A 36 -2.60 10.77 3.69
C ALA A 36 -3.37 12.09 3.87
N LEU A 37 -4.16 12.49 2.86
CA LEU A 37 -5.00 13.69 2.96
C LEU A 37 -6.18 13.52 3.91
N TRP A 38 -6.79 12.33 3.95
CA TRP A 38 -7.88 12.03 4.88
C TRP A 38 -7.43 12.18 6.33
N HIS A 39 -6.19 11.79 6.65
CA HIS A 39 -5.60 11.96 7.97
C HIS A 39 -5.55 13.44 8.43
N TYR A 40 -5.25 14.38 7.51
CA TYR A 40 -5.16 15.80 7.84
C TYR A 40 -6.48 16.58 7.64
N LEU A 41 -7.35 16.13 6.75
CA LEU A 41 -8.59 16.80 6.37
C LEU A 41 -9.79 15.84 6.44
N PRO A 42 -10.17 15.38 7.66
CA PRO A 42 -11.13 14.28 7.85
C PRO A 42 -12.52 14.51 7.24
N GLU A 43 -12.95 15.77 7.14
CA GLU A 43 -14.28 16.16 6.64
C GLU A 43 -14.31 16.47 5.13
N TYR A 44 -13.15 16.60 4.49
CA TYR A 44 -13.06 17.13 3.11
C TYR A 44 -12.67 16.08 2.08
N ARG A 45 -12.13 14.95 2.52
CA ARG A 45 -11.75 13.86 1.64
C ARG A 45 -11.80 12.53 2.36
N SER A 46 -12.45 11.55 1.75
CA SER A 46 -12.32 10.13 2.08
C SER A 46 -11.68 9.36 0.92
N THR A 47 -11.32 8.10 1.16
CA THR A 47 -10.83 7.19 0.13
C THR A 47 -11.17 5.76 0.53
N ASP A 48 -11.08 4.83 -0.42
CA ASP A 48 -11.31 3.40 -0.23
C ASP A 48 -10.04 2.55 -0.49
N ASN A 49 -8.91 3.19 -0.81
CA ASN A 49 -7.65 2.52 -1.11
C ASN A 49 -6.46 3.12 -0.35
N VAL A 50 -5.36 2.37 -0.34
CA VAL A 50 -4.06 2.82 0.17
C VAL A 50 -3.10 2.95 -1.00
N ASN A 51 -2.49 4.13 -1.14
CA ASN A 51 -1.51 4.40 -2.18
C ASN A 51 -0.13 4.58 -1.54
N PHE A 52 0.87 3.88 -2.06
CA PHE A 52 2.26 4.00 -1.62
C PHE A 52 3.16 4.52 -2.74
N ILE A 53 4.20 5.25 -2.34
CA ILE A 53 5.42 5.41 -3.15
C ILE A 53 6.50 4.52 -2.56
N THR A 54 7.26 3.85 -3.43
CA THR A 54 8.49 3.15 -3.06
C THR A 54 9.74 3.77 -3.67
N ASN A 55 10.88 3.60 -3.01
CA ASN A 55 12.17 4.15 -3.44
C ASN A 55 12.61 3.59 -4.81
N ILE A 56 13.37 4.39 -5.58
CA ILE A 56 13.78 4.08 -6.98
C ILE A 56 14.36 2.66 -7.17
N SER A 57 15.12 2.17 -6.19
CA SER A 57 15.75 0.83 -6.26
C SER A 57 14.78 -0.34 -6.11
N THR A 58 13.54 -0.11 -5.67
CA THR A 58 12.53 -1.16 -5.49
C THR A 58 11.54 -1.14 -6.65
N SER A 59 11.48 -2.23 -7.40
CA SER A 59 10.45 -2.43 -8.42
C SER A 59 9.08 -2.73 -7.77
N PRO A 60 8.01 -1.96 -8.06
CA PRO A 60 6.68 -2.21 -7.51
C PRO A 60 6.13 -3.60 -7.86
N SER A 61 6.42 -4.11 -9.06
CA SER A 61 5.98 -5.44 -9.48
C SER A 61 6.69 -6.55 -8.70
N SER A 62 7.98 -6.37 -8.41
CA SER A 62 8.75 -7.33 -7.59
C SER A 62 8.25 -7.35 -6.15
N LEU A 63 7.97 -6.17 -5.58
CA LEU A 63 7.40 -6.05 -4.24
C LEU A 63 6.02 -6.72 -4.16
N LYS A 64 5.14 -6.42 -5.12
CA LYS A 64 3.82 -7.05 -5.22
C LYS A 64 3.93 -8.57 -5.29
N LYS A 65 4.83 -9.09 -6.13
CA LYS A 65 5.08 -10.53 -6.27
C LYS A 65 5.47 -11.16 -4.93
N ARG A 66 6.41 -10.56 -4.21
CA ARG A 66 6.88 -11.06 -2.90
C ARG A 66 5.80 -11.03 -1.82
N LEU A 67 4.94 -10.01 -1.81
CA LEU A 67 3.79 -9.96 -0.90
C LEU A 67 2.80 -11.11 -1.17
N LEU A 68 2.57 -11.45 -2.44
CA LEU A 68 1.67 -12.54 -2.84
C LEU A 68 2.28 -13.94 -2.59
N GLU A 69 3.59 -14.09 -2.71
CA GLU A 69 4.29 -15.38 -2.54
C GLU A 69 4.42 -15.83 -1.07
N ARG A 70 4.14 -14.96 -0.10
CA ARG A 70 4.35 -15.29 1.31
C ARG A 70 3.31 -16.32 1.81
N PRO A 71 3.70 -17.40 2.51
CA PRO A 71 2.74 -18.31 3.13
C PRO A 71 1.82 -17.59 4.11
N GLY A 72 0.52 -17.88 4.06
CA GLY A 72 -0.48 -17.22 4.90
C GLY A 72 -0.59 -15.70 4.67
N SER A 73 -0.16 -15.24 3.50
CA SER A 73 -0.22 -13.81 3.15
C SER A 73 -1.65 -13.28 3.24
N PRO A 74 -1.86 -12.12 3.90
CA PRO A 74 -3.14 -11.42 3.83
C PRO A 74 -3.35 -10.72 2.48
N PHE A 75 -2.38 -10.81 1.56
CA PHE A 75 -2.43 -10.19 0.25
C PHE A 75 -2.94 -11.16 -0.81
N PHE A 76 -3.77 -10.65 -1.71
CA PHE A 76 -4.26 -11.41 -2.86
C PHE A 76 -4.35 -10.51 -4.10
N GLN A 77 -4.45 -11.14 -5.27
CA GLN A 77 -4.57 -10.45 -6.55
C GLN A 77 -5.96 -10.67 -7.16
N ARG A 78 -6.57 -9.59 -7.64
CA ARG A 78 -7.81 -9.62 -8.42
C ARG A 78 -7.68 -8.65 -9.59
N SER A 79 -7.93 -9.12 -10.81
CA SER A 79 -7.84 -8.30 -12.04
C SER A 79 -6.55 -7.47 -12.13
N GLN A 80 -5.40 -8.10 -11.82
CA GLN A 80 -4.08 -7.46 -11.76
C GLN A 80 -3.86 -6.41 -10.65
N ALA A 81 -4.87 -6.05 -9.86
CA ALA A 81 -4.70 -5.20 -8.68
C ALA A 81 -4.31 -6.02 -7.44
N LEU A 82 -3.50 -5.43 -6.56
CA LEU A 82 -3.13 -5.99 -5.27
C LEU A 82 -4.17 -5.55 -4.23
N PHE A 83 -4.61 -6.50 -3.41
CA PHE A 83 -5.54 -6.26 -2.31
C PHE A 83 -4.98 -6.81 -1.02
N TYR A 84 -5.30 -6.15 0.08
CA TYR A 84 -5.08 -6.58 1.46
C TYR A 84 -6.41 -7.00 2.07
N LYS A 85 -6.46 -8.19 2.69
CA LYS A 85 -7.60 -8.65 3.46
C LYS A 85 -7.41 -8.30 4.94
N GLY A 86 -8.20 -7.37 5.44
CA GLY A 86 -8.19 -6.98 6.85
C GLY A 86 -8.87 -7.99 7.75
N GLN A 87 -8.70 -7.80 9.07
CA GLN A 87 -9.20 -8.74 10.09
C GLN A 87 -10.74 -8.85 10.12
N ASN A 88 -11.45 -7.80 9.70
CA ASN A 88 -12.92 -7.80 9.61
C ASN A 88 -13.42 -8.31 8.25
N GLY A 89 -12.53 -8.85 7.41
CA GLY A 89 -12.85 -9.35 6.08
C GLY A 89 -12.92 -8.28 4.99
N GLN A 90 -12.65 -7.01 5.32
CA GLN A 90 -12.56 -5.93 4.35
C GLN A 90 -11.42 -6.18 3.35
N GLU A 91 -11.71 -5.94 2.08
CA GLU A 91 -10.74 -6.06 0.99
C GLU A 91 -10.33 -4.65 0.55
N ILE A 92 -9.11 -4.26 0.89
CA ILE A 92 -8.59 -2.92 0.67
C ILE A 92 -7.61 -2.96 -0.50
N ARG A 93 -7.84 -2.13 -1.50
CA ARG A 93 -6.92 -2.01 -2.65
C ARG A 93 -5.62 -1.33 -2.21
N ILE A 94 -4.50 -1.93 -2.61
CA ILE A 94 -3.16 -1.41 -2.36
C ILE A 94 -2.51 -1.08 -3.72
N ASP A 95 -2.27 0.19 -3.96
CA ASP A 95 -1.55 0.67 -5.14
C ASP A 95 -0.14 1.12 -4.74
N ILE A 96 0.87 0.70 -5.51
CA ILE A 96 2.28 0.96 -5.20
C ILE A 96 2.94 1.52 -6.45
N SER A 97 3.40 2.76 -6.36
CA SER A 97 4.03 3.50 -7.45
C SER A 97 5.53 3.67 -7.19
N PRO A 98 6.36 3.70 -8.24
CA PRO A 98 7.76 4.05 -8.09
C PRO A 98 7.91 5.57 -7.89
N GLU A 99 8.92 5.99 -7.14
CA GLU A 99 9.20 7.39 -6.80
C GLU A 99 9.26 8.33 -8.01
N TRP A 100 9.89 7.91 -9.12
CA TRP A 100 10.04 8.74 -10.32
C TRP A 100 8.70 9.10 -10.99
N LEU A 101 7.66 8.27 -10.84
CA LEU A 101 6.34 8.53 -11.43
C LEU A 101 5.65 9.74 -10.78
N VAL A 102 6.03 10.04 -9.54
CA VAL A 102 5.51 11.20 -8.82
C VAL A 102 6.37 12.44 -9.10
N SER A 103 7.67 12.29 -9.35
CA SER A 103 8.55 13.40 -9.73
C SER A 103 8.16 14.06 -11.05
N SER A 104 7.73 13.26 -12.05
CA SER A 104 7.30 13.77 -13.35
C SER A 104 5.96 14.51 -13.35
N ALA A 105 5.17 14.41 -12.29
CA ALA A 105 3.89 15.12 -12.16
C ALA A 105 4.05 16.58 -11.69
N TYR A 106 5.27 16.97 -11.30
CA TYR A 106 5.62 18.30 -10.79
C TYR A 106 6.80 18.95 -11.55
N SER A 107 7.14 18.43 -12.73
CA SER A 107 8.18 18.96 -13.63
C SER A 107 7.57 19.76 -14.78
#